data_AF-A0A2N2WN41-F1
#
_entry.id   AF-A0A2N2WN41-F1
#
_cell.length_a   1.000
_cell.length_b   1.000
_cell.length_c   1.000
_cell.angle_alpha   90.00
_cell.angle_beta   90.00
_cell.angle_gamma   90.00
#
_symmetry.space_group_name_H-M   'P 1'
#
loop_
_entity.id
_entity.type
_entity.pdbx_description
1 polymer ?
#
loop_
_entity_poly.entity_id
_entity_poly.type
_entity_poly.pdbx_seq_one_letter_code
_entity_poly.pdbx_strand_id
1 'polypeptide(L)'
;MKRKFLSTLLIATLVTTVGLACEIKLSITGDKKEFYKEGDEVIVEAIVIYTHRVCELTLSDTKFTADGLKILGGTPWKESSPGTFTRQLKIQVLKDSKKEGIIKVERSCKKEGGFGTLTLKKE
;
A
#
# COMPACT_ATOMS: atom_id res chain seq x y z
N MET A 1 -6.01 -14.31 -61.69
CA MET A 1 -6.64 -13.40 -60.69
C MET A 1 -7.44 -14.22 -59.69
N LYS A 2 -7.01 -14.38 -58.43
CA LYS A 2 -7.90 -14.56 -57.24
C LYS A 2 -7.09 -14.19 -55.97
N ARG A 3 -6.97 -12.90 -55.68
CA ARG A 3 -6.39 -12.40 -54.42
C ARG A 3 -7.43 -12.65 -53.32
N LYS A 4 -7.24 -13.66 -52.47
CA LYS A 4 -8.03 -13.80 -51.25
C LYS A 4 -7.43 -12.85 -50.21
N PHE A 5 -8.03 -11.66 -50.10
CA PHE A 5 -7.75 -10.73 -49.00
C PHE A 5 -8.25 -11.38 -47.72
N LEU A 6 -7.32 -11.87 -46.91
CA LEU A 6 -7.57 -12.44 -45.60
C LEU A 6 -7.94 -11.28 -44.66
N SER A 7 -9.23 -11.11 -44.40
CA SER A 7 -9.77 -10.08 -43.50
C SER A 7 -9.33 -10.38 -42.07
N THR A 8 -8.32 -9.65 -41.57
CA THR A 8 -7.86 -9.75 -40.18
C THR A 8 -8.81 -8.95 -39.30
N LEU A 9 -9.74 -9.65 -38.64
CA LEU A 9 -10.64 -9.09 -37.65
C LEU A 9 -9.82 -8.65 -36.42
N LEU A 10 -9.64 -7.34 -36.26
CA LEU A 10 -8.96 -6.73 -35.11
C LEU A 10 -9.90 -6.81 -33.89
N ILE A 11 -9.70 -7.84 -33.06
CA ILE A 11 -10.43 -8.00 -31.80
C ILE A 11 -9.90 -6.95 -30.81
N ALA A 12 -10.66 -5.89 -30.59
CA ALA A 12 -10.39 -4.91 -29.54
C ALA A 12 -10.73 -5.52 -28.18
N THR A 13 -9.72 -6.02 -27.47
CA THR A 13 -9.85 -6.44 -26.08
C THR A 13 -10.02 -5.21 -25.19
N LEU A 14 -11.25 -5.00 -24.73
CA LEU A 14 -11.59 -3.98 -23.74
C LEU A 14 -11.02 -4.42 -22.38
N VAL A 15 -9.82 -3.97 -22.04
CA VAL A 15 -9.23 -4.17 -20.71
C VAL A 15 -9.93 -3.21 -19.75
N THR A 16 -10.94 -3.69 -19.03
CA THR A 16 -11.53 -2.96 -17.91
C THR A 16 -10.53 -2.94 -16.76
N THR A 17 -9.90 -1.80 -16.51
CA THR A 17 -9.08 -1.59 -15.32
C THR A 17 -10.00 -1.52 -14.11
N VAL A 18 -9.96 -2.54 -13.25
CA VAL A 18 -10.71 -2.54 -12.00
C VAL A 18 -10.07 -1.49 -11.09
N GLY A 19 -10.77 -0.37 -10.90
CA GLY A 19 -10.25 0.76 -10.14
C GLY A 19 -10.47 0.55 -8.64
N LEU A 20 -9.38 0.51 -7.88
CA LEU A 20 -9.46 0.46 -6.42
C LEU A 20 -10.17 1.70 -5.86
N ALA A 21 -11.01 1.49 -4.86
CA ALA A 21 -11.79 2.53 -4.19
C ALA A 21 -10.93 3.49 -3.34
N CYS A 22 -9.74 3.06 -2.94
CA CYS A 22 -8.76 3.96 -2.36
C CYS A 22 -7.35 3.49 -2.71
N GLU A 23 -6.45 4.43 -2.88
CA GLU A 23 -5.03 4.17 -3.07
C GLU A 23 -4.34 4.24 -1.71
N ILE A 24 -3.45 3.29 -1.42
CA ILE A 24 -2.67 3.27 -0.18
C ILE A 24 -1.18 3.26 -0.55
N LYS A 25 -0.42 4.22 -0.01
CA LYS A 25 1.04 4.32 -0.19
C LYS A 25 1.73 4.19 1.15
N LEU A 26 2.87 3.50 1.14
CA LEU A 26 3.76 3.36 2.28
C LEU A 26 5.15 3.81 1.87
N SER A 27 5.76 4.65 2.68
CA SER A 27 7.12 5.17 2.46
C SER A 27 7.87 5.23 3.78
N ILE A 28 9.19 5.11 3.72
CA ILE A 28 10.04 5.32 4.89
C ILE A 28 10.37 6.81 4.94
N THR A 29 10.19 7.43 6.10
CA THR A 29 10.57 8.84 6.31
C THR A 29 11.95 8.91 6.95
N GLY A 30 12.80 9.81 6.45
CA GLY A 30 14.19 9.95 6.91
C GLY A 30 15.15 9.04 6.14
N ASP A 31 16.19 8.57 6.82
CA ASP A 31 17.28 7.82 6.20
C ASP A 31 16.87 6.37 5.90
N LYS A 32 16.65 6.10 4.61
CA LYS A 32 16.40 4.75 4.13
C LYS A 32 17.72 3.98 4.05
N LYS A 33 17.82 2.89 4.82
CA LYS A 33 18.92 1.93 4.73
C LYS A 33 18.62 0.84 3.70
N GLU A 34 19.67 0.26 3.14
CA GLU A 34 19.55 -0.95 2.32
C GLU A 34 19.19 -2.17 3.16
N PHE A 35 19.83 -2.31 4.33
CA PHE A 35 19.60 -3.35 5.33
C PHE A 35 19.36 -2.73 6.71
N TYR A 36 18.45 -3.32 7.47
CA TYR A 36 18.11 -2.89 8.83
C TYR A 36 18.51 -3.94 9.84
N LYS A 37 19.04 -3.49 10.98
CA LYS A 37 19.49 -4.35 12.07
C LYS A 37 18.37 -4.64 13.05
N GLU A 38 18.51 -5.72 13.80
CA GLU A 38 17.65 -6.02 14.94
C GLU A 38 17.55 -4.81 15.89
N GLY A 39 16.34 -4.44 16.27
CA GLY A 39 16.09 -3.31 17.18
C GLY A 39 16.07 -1.94 16.50
N ASP A 40 16.45 -1.82 15.22
CA ASP A 40 16.31 -0.56 14.47
C ASP A 40 14.85 -0.09 14.52
N GLU A 41 14.67 1.19 14.86
CA GLU A 41 13.39 1.87 14.75
C GLU A 41 13.30 2.61 13.41
N VAL A 42 12.19 2.41 12.70
CA VAL A 42 11.92 3.03 11.40
C VAL A 42 10.59 3.77 11.48
N ILE A 43 10.55 4.97 10.92
CA ILE A 43 9.30 5.72 10.77
C ILE A 43 8.76 5.48 9.36
N VAL A 44 7.55 4.95 9.28
CA VAL A 44 6.83 4.69 8.02
C VAL A 44 5.68 5.68 7.91
N GLU A 45 5.64 6.43 6.83
CA GLU A 45 4.47 7.22 6.46
C GLU A 45 3.48 6.34 5.68
N ALA A 46 2.24 6.36 6.12
CA ALA A 46 1.11 5.75 5.43
C ALA A 46 0.20 6.87 4.88
N ILE A 47 -0.05 6.82 3.58
CA ILE A 47 -0.92 7.75 2.87
C ILE A 47 -2.11 6.97 2.34
N VAL A 48 -3.32 7.46 2.60
CA VAL A 48 -4.57 6.92 2.05
C VAL A 48 -5.22 8.02 1.22
N ILE A 49 -5.45 7.73 -0.07
CA ILE A 49 -6.09 8.65 -1.01
C ILE A 49 -7.44 8.07 -1.39
N TYR A 50 -8.52 8.78 -1.09
CA TYR A 50 -9.85 8.40 -1.49
C TYR A 50 -10.05 8.73 -2.97
N THR A 51 -10.24 7.70 -3.80
CA THR A 51 -10.48 7.87 -5.24
C THR A 51 -11.96 8.06 -5.55
N HIS A 52 -12.83 7.81 -4.56
CA HIS A 52 -14.25 8.13 -4.60
C HIS A 52 -14.61 9.22 -3.57
N ARG A 53 -15.60 10.05 -3.90
CA ARG A 53 -15.99 11.21 -3.05
C ARG A 53 -16.62 10.83 -1.71
N VAL A 54 -17.20 9.63 -1.59
CA VAL A 54 -17.92 9.18 -0.39
C VAL A 54 -17.41 7.82 0.04
N CYS A 55 -16.47 7.80 0.98
CA CYS A 55 -15.98 6.58 1.62
C CYS A 55 -16.82 6.32 2.86
N GLU A 56 -17.53 5.20 2.91
CA GLU A 56 -18.31 4.79 4.09
C GLU A 56 -17.42 4.32 5.25
N LEU A 57 -16.15 4.03 4.96
CA LEU A 57 -15.18 3.59 5.95
C LEU A 57 -14.54 4.78 6.67
N THR A 58 -14.42 4.63 7.97
CA THR A 58 -13.61 5.52 8.81
C THR A 58 -12.12 5.21 8.62
N LEU A 59 -11.24 6.15 8.94
CA LEU A 59 -9.79 5.89 8.88
C LEU A 59 -9.33 4.84 9.92
N SER A 60 -10.11 4.65 10.98
CA SER A 60 -9.94 3.58 11.98
C SER A 60 -10.14 2.18 11.42
N ASP A 61 -10.87 2.03 10.31
CA ASP A 61 -11.04 0.73 9.63
C ASP A 61 -9.79 0.30 8.84
N THR A 62 -8.75 1.14 8.80
CA THR A 62 -7.47 0.78 8.19
C THR A 62 -6.73 -0.21 9.07
N LYS A 63 -6.48 -1.41 8.55
CA LYS A 63 -5.74 -2.45 9.26
C LYS A 63 -4.28 -2.41 8.88
N PHE A 64 -3.42 -2.54 9.89
CA PHE A 64 -1.98 -2.63 9.74
C PHE A 64 -1.54 -4.00 10.24
N THR A 65 -0.89 -4.77 9.37
CA THR A 65 -0.34 -6.08 9.70
C THR A 65 1.16 -6.03 9.51
N ALA A 66 1.90 -6.46 10.52
CA ALA A 66 3.35 -6.47 10.51
C ALA A 66 3.84 -7.91 10.64
N ASP A 67 4.78 -8.29 9.79
CA ASP A 67 5.48 -9.56 9.85
C ASP A 67 6.99 -9.34 9.91
N GLY A 68 7.65 -9.98 10.87
CA GLY A 68 9.05 -9.72 11.22
C GLY A 68 9.34 -8.28 11.68
N LEU A 69 8.31 -7.53 12.03
CA LEU A 69 8.35 -6.16 12.54
C LEU A 69 7.37 -6.03 13.70
N LYS A 70 7.60 -5.07 14.57
CA LYS A 70 6.67 -4.70 15.64
C LYS A 70 6.23 -3.25 15.46
N ILE A 71 4.92 -3.00 15.43
CA ILE A 71 4.38 -1.64 15.44
C ILE A 71 4.43 -1.13 16.88
N LEU A 72 5.25 -0.11 17.14
CA LEU A 72 5.40 0.51 18.45
C LEU A 72 4.33 1.57 18.72
N GLY A 73 3.81 2.19 17.67
CA GLY A 73 2.75 3.17 17.75
C GLY A 73 2.58 3.93 16.44
N GLY A 74 1.67 4.90 16.44
CA GLY A 74 1.49 5.77 15.29
C GLY A 74 0.76 7.04 15.65
N THR A 75 1.00 8.10 14.87
CA THR A 75 0.29 9.37 15.03
C THR A 75 -1.19 9.20 14.69
N PRO A 76 -2.05 10.13 15.15
CA PRO A 76 -3.37 10.30 14.57
C PRO A 76 -3.29 10.52 13.06
N TRP A 77 -4.37 10.18 12.35
CA TRP A 77 -4.51 10.56 10.96
C TRP A 77 -4.68 12.07 10.83
N LYS A 78 -4.01 12.65 9.83
CA LYS A 78 -4.14 14.06 9.45
C LYS A 78 -4.57 14.13 7.99
N GLU A 79 -5.55 14.97 7.68
CA GLU A 79 -5.87 15.29 6.30
C GLU A 79 -4.82 16.29 5.77
N SER A 80 -4.02 15.89 4.78
CA SER A 80 -3.00 16.75 4.16
C SER A 80 -3.57 17.59 3.01
N SER A 81 -4.61 17.07 2.37
CA SER A 81 -5.41 17.73 1.33
C SER A 81 -6.76 17.01 1.23
N PRO A 82 -7.80 17.60 0.61
CA PRO A 82 -9.12 16.98 0.53
C PRO A 82 -9.07 15.54 0.02
N GLY A 83 -9.49 14.59 0.87
CA GLY A 83 -9.50 13.16 0.54
C GLY A 83 -8.14 12.45 0.58
N THR A 84 -7.08 13.12 1.04
CA THR A 84 -5.76 12.53 1.27
C THR A 84 -5.39 12.61 2.75
N PHE A 85 -5.19 11.45 3.34
CA PHE A 85 -4.93 11.29 4.77
C PHE A 85 -3.57 10.67 4.99
N THR A 86 -2.80 11.23 5.90
CA THR A 86 -1.47 10.76 6.26
C THR A 86 -1.38 10.42 7.73
N ARG A 87 -0.56 9.43 8.07
CA ARG A 87 -0.10 9.19 9.43
C ARG A 87 1.30 8.60 9.42
N GLN A 88 2.01 8.74 10.52
CA GLN A 88 3.29 8.09 10.72
C GLN A 88 3.14 6.91 11.68
N LEU A 89 3.84 5.82 11.40
CA LEU A 89 3.97 4.64 12.23
C LEU A 89 5.42 4.51 12.64
N LYS A 90 5.64 4.30 13.94
CA LYS A 90 6.94 3.85 14.43
C LYS A 90 6.92 2.32 14.46
N ILE A 91 7.84 1.71 13.74
CA ILE A 91 8.02 0.26 13.71
C ILE A 91 9.43 -0.10 14.18
N GLN A 92 9.57 -1.29 14.75
CA GLN A 92 10.84 -1.85 15.18
C GLN A 92 11.12 -3.15 14.44
N VAL A 93 12.37 -3.32 13.98
CA VAL A 93 12.82 -4.56 13.37
C VAL A 93 13.00 -5.62 14.45
N LEU A 94 12.30 -6.75 14.29
CA LEU A 94 12.37 -7.86 15.25
C LEU A 94 13.58 -8.74 14.99
N LYS A 95 14.12 -9.28 16.10
CA LYS A 95 15.05 -10.40 16.12
C LYS A 95 14.30 -11.69 15.85
N ASP A 96 14.37 -12.17 14.61
CA ASP A 96 13.80 -13.43 14.17
C ASP A 96 14.65 -14.04 13.05
N SER A 97 14.26 -15.21 12.57
CA SER A 97 14.97 -15.89 11.47
C SER A 97 14.58 -15.38 10.07
N LYS A 98 13.83 -14.28 9.96
CA LYS A 98 13.33 -13.77 8.67
C LYS A 98 14.35 -12.81 8.07
N LYS A 99 14.56 -12.92 6.76
CA LYS A 99 15.44 -12.01 6.00
C LYS A 99 14.80 -10.67 5.70
N GLU A 100 13.48 -10.56 5.91
CA GLU A 100 12.70 -9.37 5.58
C GLU A 100 11.69 -9.09 6.68
N GLY A 101 11.43 -7.80 6.90
CA GLY A 101 10.28 -7.30 7.63
C GLY A 101 9.26 -6.73 6.66
N ILE A 102 7.99 -7.08 6.81
CA ILE A 102 6.91 -6.66 5.91
C ILE A 102 5.84 -5.95 6.72
N ILE A 103 5.45 -4.76 6.28
CA ILE A 103 4.24 -4.09 6.77
C ILE A 103 3.22 -4.01 5.63
N LYS A 104 2.01 -4.48 5.93
CA LYS A 104 0.86 -4.46 5.03
C LYS A 104 -0.21 -3.55 5.60
N VAL A 105 -0.86 -2.83 4.72
CA VAL A 105 -1.98 -1.96 5.04
C VAL A 105 -3.13 -2.30 4.14
N GLU A 106 -4.30 -2.50 4.72
CA GLU A 106 -5.50 -2.85 3.98
C GLU A 106 -6.70 -2.03 4.48
N ARG A 107 -7.56 -1.66 3.53
CA ARG A 107 -8.90 -1.16 3.79
C ARG A 107 -9.85 -2.03 2.99
N SER A 108 -10.74 -2.75 3.67
CA SER A 108 -11.73 -3.60 2.99
C SER A 108 -13.06 -2.86 2.91
N CYS A 109 -13.50 -2.49 1.70
CA CYS A 109 -14.82 -1.87 1.48
C CYS A 109 -15.60 -2.62 0.40
N LYS A 110 -16.92 -2.37 0.32
CA LYS A 110 -17.80 -3.01 -0.68
C LYS A 110 -17.44 -2.68 -2.13
N LYS A 111 -16.64 -1.63 -2.35
CA LYS A 111 -16.25 -1.13 -3.68
C LYS A 111 -14.83 -1.54 -4.09
N GLU A 112 -14.28 -2.61 -3.51
CA GLU A 112 -12.87 -3.01 -3.64
C GLU A 112 -11.93 -1.96 -3.01
N GLY A 113 -11.68 -2.10 -1.71
CA GLY A 113 -10.82 -1.16 -1.00
C GLY A 113 -9.33 -1.29 -1.37
N GLY A 114 -8.49 -0.47 -0.74
CA GLY A 114 -7.08 -0.35 -1.08
C GLY A 114 -6.18 -1.29 -0.27
N PHE A 115 -5.02 -1.60 -0.83
CA PHE A 115 -3.94 -2.28 -0.13
C PHE A 115 -2.60 -1.62 -0.43
N GLY A 116 -1.67 -1.70 0.52
CA GLY A 116 -0.29 -1.25 0.38
C GLY A 116 0.66 -2.21 1.10
N THR A 117 1.87 -2.39 0.58
CA THR A 117 2.90 -3.22 1.23
C THR A 117 4.24 -2.50 1.16
N LEU A 118 4.99 -2.55 2.25
CA LEU A 118 6.37 -2.09 2.32
C LEU A 118 7.24 -3.20 2.92
N THR A 119 8.36 -3.46 2.27
CA THR A 119 9.33 -4.48 2.69
C THR A 119 10.65 -3.81 3.10
N LEU A 120 11.19 -4.25 4.23
CA LEU A 120 12.49 -3.88 4.78
C LEU A 120 13.40 -5.11 4.71
N LYS A 121 14.56 -5.00 4.08
CA LYS A 121 15.55 -6.08 4.13
C LYS A 121 16.26 -6.05 5.49
N LYS A 122 16.43 -7.22 6.11
CA LYS A 122 17.15 -7.37 7.36
C LYS A 122 18.58 -7.85 7.10
N GLU A 123 19.50 -7.41 7.94
CA GLU A 123 20.89 -7.90 7.99
C GLU A 123 20.97 -9.25 8.70
#